data_AF-A0A938ULX9-F1
#
_entry.id   AF-A0A938ULX9-F1
#
_cell.length_a   1.000
_cell.length_b   1.000
_cell.length_c   1.000
_cell.angle_alpha   90.00
_cell.angle_beta   90.00
_cell.angle_gamma   90.00
#
_symmetry.space_group_name_H-M   'P 1'
#
loop_
_entity.id
_entity.type
_entity.pdbx_description
1 polymer ?
#
loop_
_entity_poly.entity_id
_entity_poly.type
_entity_poly.pdbx_seq_one_letter_code
_entity_poly.pdbx_strand_id
1 'polypeptide(L)'
;MWLVGMFFESVGDAQLARFKADPANAGRVMDRGLWRYTRHPNYFGDCVVWWGLFVIALGAPGGIYSIVGPIVMTVLLRRVSGVTLLERSLVKRRPGYADYVARTNAFLPGPPRSAHDL
;
A
#
# COMPACT_ATOMS: atom_id res chain seq x y z
N MET A 1 -3.95 0.18 -16.40
CA MET A 1 -3.30 -0.49 -15.25
C MET A 1 -2.16 0.34 -14.69
N TRP A 2 -1.09 0.58 -15.44
CA TRP A 2 0.07 1.35 -14.99
C TRP A 2 -0.28 2.72 -14.37
N LEU A 3 -1.11 3.51 -15.03
CA LEU A 3 -1.56 4.82 -14.52
C LEU A 3 -2.26 4.74 -13.15
N VAL A 4 -3.03 3.66 -12.92
CA VAL A 4 -3.69 3.44 -11.62
C VAL A 4 -2.64 3.16 -10.56
N GLY A 5 -1.67 2.30 -10.86
CA GLY A 5 -0.55 2.02 -9.95
C GLY A 5 0.23 3.29 -9.59
N MET A 6 0.60 4.08 -10.60
CA MET A 6 1.32 5.34 -10.41
C MET A 6 0.54 6.37 -9.60
N PHE A 7 -0.78 6.44 -9.80
CA PHE A 7 -1.64 7.30 -9.00
C PHE A 7 -1.60 6.89 -7.52
N PHE A 8 -1.79 5.60 -7.22
CA PHE A 8 -1.76 5.09 -5.85
C PHE A 8 -0.40 5.29 -5.18
N GLU A 9 0.69 5.03 -5.90
CA GLU A 9 2.07 5.27 -5.46
C GLU A 9 2.29 6.74 -5.12
N SER A 10 2.15 7.61 -6.12
CA SER A 10 2.52 9.01 -6.01
C SER A 10 1.64 9.77 -5.02
N VAL A 11 0.33 9.54 -5.07
CA VAL A 11 -0.61 10.21 -4.18
C VAL A 11 -0.55 9.63 -2.76
N GLY A 12 -0.35 8.32 -2.62
CA GLY A 12 -0.20 7.67 -1.31
C GLY A 12 0.99 8.23 -0.55
N ASP A 13 2.15 8.33 -1.22
CA ASP A 13 3.37 8.89 -0.64
C ASP A 13 3.25 10.38 -0.37
N ALA A 14 2.70 11.16 -1.31
CA ALA A 14 2.49 12.60 -1.10
C ALA A 14 1.56 12.87 0.10
N GLN A 15 0.50 12.09 0.26
CA GLN A 15 -0.40 12.17 1.42
C GLN A 15 0.33 11.86 2.73
N LEU A 16 1.15 10.80 2.76
CA LEU A 16 1.90 10.43 3.95
C LEU A 16 2.99 11.45 4.30
N ALA A 17 3.70 11.95 3.30
CA ALA A 17 4.74 12.97 3.46
C ALA A 17 4.14 14.25 4.04
N ARG A 18 3.03 14.73 3.46
CA ARG A 18 2.31 15.91 3.97
C ARG A 18 1.80 15.70 5.39
N PHE A 19 1.26 14.52 5.71
CA PHE A 19 0.79 14.20 7.06
C PHE A 19 1.93 14.24 8.09
N LYS A 20 3.10 13.66 7.75
CA LYS A 20 4.27 13.62 8.62
C LYS A 20 4.95 14.98 8.80
N ALA A 21 4.86 15.86 7.80
CA ALA A 21 5.47 17.19 7.84
C ALA A 21 4.77 18.15 8.81
N ASP A 22 3.51 17.89 9.16
CA ASP A 22 2.74 18.68 10.12
C ASP A 22 2.98 18.19 11.57
N PRO A 23 3.60 18.99 12.45
CA PRO A 23 3.87 18.62 13.84
C PRO A 23 2.61 18.29 14.64
N ALA A 24 1.44 18.84 14.27
CA ALA A 24 0.18 18.54 14.94
C ALA A 24 -0.25 17.07 14.75
N ASN A 25 0.34 16.36 13.79
CA ASN A 25 0.11 14.95 13.53
C ASN A 25 1.14 14.03 14.21
N ALA A 26 2.06 14.57 15.01
CA ALA A 26 3.01 13.77 15.78
C ALA A 26 2.26 12.73 16.64
N GLY A 27 2.66 11.46 16.50
CA GLY A 27 2.04 10.33 17.21
C GLY A 27 0.68 9.87 16.65
N ARG A 28 0.04 10.63 15.76
CA ARG A 28 -1.27 10.26 15.16
C ARG A 28 -1.13 9.24 14.03
N VAL A 29 -2.23 8.57 13.70
CA VAL A 29 -2.27 7.59 12.59
C VAL A 29 -2.82 8.27 11.34
N MET A 30 -2.16 8.05 10.20
CA MET A 30 -2.67 8.51 8.91
C MET A 30 -3.73 7.52 8.40
N ASP A 31 -4.97 7.96 8.39
CA ASP A 31 -6.14 7.12 8.08
C ASP A 31 -7.12 7.81 7.10
N ARG A 32 -6.61 8.80 6.36
CA ARG A 32 -7.37 9.65 5.44
C ARG A 32 -6.88 9.49 4.00
N GLY A 33 -7.69 9.89 3.03
CA GLY A 33 -7.34 9.77 1.62
C GLY A 33 -7.23 8.30 1.20
N LEU A 34 -6.17 7.93 0.48
CA LEU A 34 -5.95 6.55 0.03
C LEU A 34 -5.68 5.60 1.20
N TRP A 35 -5.08 6.11 2.28
CA TRP A 35 -4.81 5.38 3.52
C TRP A 35 -6.09 4.92 4.23
N ARG A 36 -7.26 5.51 3.91
CA ARG A 36 -8.54 5.02 4.43
C ARG A 36 -8.95 3.65 3.86
N TYR A 37 -8.51 3.33 2.65
CA TYR A 37 -8.97 2.15 1.91
C TYR A 37 -7.96 1.01 1.94
N THR A 38 -6.69 1.31 2.17
CA THR A 38 -5.61 0.34 2.35
C THR A 38 -4.54 0.94 3.24
N ARG A 39 -3.90 0.10 4.05
CA ARG A 39 -2.84 0.52 4.96
C ARG A 39 -1.52 0.78 4.25
N HIS A 40 -1.37 0.33 3.00
CA HIS A 40 -0.17 0.53 2.18
C HIS A 40 -0.57 0.88 0.74
N PRO A 41 -1.15 2.07 0.49
CA PRO A 41 -1.60 2.45 -0.85
C PRO A 41 -0.46 2.52 -1.86
N ASN A 42 0.73 2.94 -1.44
CA ASN A 42 1.93 2.89 -2.25
C ASN A 42 2.32 1.46 -2.61
N TYR A 43 2.32 0.51 -1.67
CA TYR A 43 2.70 -0.87 -1.99
C TYR A 43 1.74 -1.51 -2.99
N PHE A 44 0.45 -1.18 -2.90
CA PHE A 44 -0.51 -1.56 -3.92
C PHE A 44 -0.19 -0.89 -5.26
N GLY A 45 0.12 0.42 -5.25
CA GLY A 45 0.56 1.21 -6.39
C GLY A 45 1.72 0.56 -7.14
N ASP A 46 2.85 0.34 -6.46
CA ASP A 46 4.04 -0.31 -7.01
C ASP A 46 3.71 -1.69 -7.61
N CYS A 47 2.96 -2.53 -6.90
CA CYS A 47 2.52 -3.81 -7.44
C CYS A 47 1.74 -3.66 -8.76
N VAL A 48 0.76 -2.76 -8.83
CA VAL A 48 -0.02 -2.50 -10.05
C VAL A 48 0.84 -1.91 -11.16
N VAL A 49 1.86 -1.10 -10.84
CA VAL A 49 2.84 -0.59 -11.83
C VAL A 49 3.57 -1.75 -12.48
N TRP A 50 4.12 -2.68 -11.70
CA TRP A 50 4.87 -3.83 -12.23
C TRP A 50 4.02 -4.76 -13.09
N TRP A 51 2.80 -5.05 -12.65
CA TRP A 51 1.87 -5.82 -13.48
C TRP A 51 1.44 -5.03 -14.74
N GLY A 52 1.31 -3.71 -14.66
CA GLY A 52 1.07 -2.85 -15.81
C GLY A 52 2.20 -2.88 -16.84
N LEU A 53 3.46 -2.85 -16.38
CA LEU A 53 4.64 -3.00 -17.22
C LEU A 53 4.68 -4.37 -17.90
N PHE A 54 4.35 -5.43 -17.18
CA PHE A 54 4.24 -6.77 -17.76
C PHE A 54 3.19 -6.83 -18.88
N VAL A 55 1.99 -6.25 -18.67
CA VAL A 55 0.96 -6.19 -19.71
C VAL A 55 1.43 -5.44 -20.95
N ILE A 56 2.18 -4.35 -20.79
CA ILE A 56 2.79 -3.62 -21.91
C ILE A 56 3.82 -4.51 -22.63
N ALA A 57 4.68 -5.19 -21.88
CA ALA A 57 5.74 -6.03 -22.42
C ALA A 57 5.21 -7.22 -23.22
N LEU A 58 4.00 -7.74 -22.92
CA LEU A 58 3.35 -8.79 -23.71
C LEU A 58 3.17 -8.43 -25.20
N GLY A 59 3.20 -7.13 -25.56
CA GLY A 59 3.16 -6.69 -26.95
C GLY A 59 4.48 -6.88 -27.73
N ALA A 60 5.58 -7.23 -27.06
CA ALA A 60 6.88 -7.45 -27.68
C ALA A 60 7.23 -8.94 -27.81
N PRO A 61 8.05 -9.34 -28.82
CA PRO A 61 8.59 -10.70 -28.90
C PRO A 61 9.31 -11.10 -27.60
N GLY A 62 8.96 -12.25 -27.04
CA GLY A 62 9.51 -12.72 -25.76
C GLY A 62 8.98 -11.99 -24.52
N GLY A 63 8.00 -11.09 -24.66
CA GLY A 63 7.42 -10.31 -23.56
C GLY A 63 6.94 -11.13 -22.37
N ILE A 64 6.48 -12.36 -22.60
CA ILE A 64 6.04 -13.29 -21.56
C ILE A 64 7.12 -13.57 -20.50
N TYR A 65 8.40 -13.56 -20.86
CA TYR A 65 9.50 -13.79 -19.91
C TYR A 65 9.63 -12.68 -18.86
N SER A 66 9.08 -11.49 -19.12
CA SER A 66 9.06 -10.39 -18.15
C SER A 66 8.14 -10.63 -16.95
N ILE A 67 7.32 -11.70 -16.95
CA ILE A 67 6.45 -12.09 -15.83
C ILE A 67 7.21 -12.31 -14.51
N VAL A 68 8.52 -12.61 -14.58
CA VAL A 68 9.38 -12.74 -13.41
C VAL A 68 9.41 -11.45 -12.60
N GLY A 69 9.37 -10.28 -13.26
CA GLY A 69 9.36 -8.97 -12.63
C GLY A 69 8.21 -8.77 -11.62
N PRO A 70 6.94 -8.75 -12.07
CA PRO A 70 5.80 -8.57 -11.16
C PRO A 70 5.67 -9.69 -10.12
N ILE A 71 6.06 -10.94 -10.44
CA ILE A 71 6.04 -12.02 -9.44
C ILE A 71 7.03 -11.73 -8.31
N VAL A 72 8.30 -11.44 -8.65
CA VAL A 72 9.34 -11.13 -7.66
C VAL A 72 8.93 -9.93 -6.83
N MET A 73 8.49 -8.84 -7.47
CA MET A 73 8.08 -7.63 -6.73
C MET A 73 6.90 -7.91 -5.79
N THR A 74 5.89 -8.64 -6.25
CA THR A 74 4.72 -9.00 -5.43
C THR A 74 5.12 -9.85 -4.20
N VAL A 75 6.11 -10.75 -4.35
CA VAL A 75 6.62 -11.55 -3.24
C VAL A 75 7.39 -10.69 -2.25
N LEU A 76 8.27 -9.81 -2.72
CA LEU A 76 9.05 -8.91 -1.87
C LEU A 76 8.14 -7.99 -1.04
N LEU A 77 7.14 -7.36 -1.68
CA LEU A 77 6.19 -6.47 -1.01
C LEU A 77 5.35 -7.19 0.05
N ARG A 78 4.90 -8.43 -0.23
CA ARG A 78 4.02 -9.17 0.70
C ARG A 78 4.77 -9.91 1.81
N ARG A 79 6.00 -10.37 1.57
CA ARG A 79 6.71 -11.24 2.52
C ARG A 79 7.99 -10.65 3.10
N VAL A 80 8.66 -9.75 2.39
CA VAL A 80 10.04 -9.32 2.72
C VAL A 80 10.12 -7.85 3.13
N SER A 81 9.10 -7.04 2.84
CA SER A 81 9.08 -5.59 3.09
C SER A 81 9.13 -5.17 4.57
N GLY A 82 9.16 -6.11 5.51
CA GLY A 82 9.20 -5.78 6.94
C GLY A 82 7.92 -5.11 7.46
N VAL A 83 6.87 -4.98 6.63
CA VAL A 83 5.59 -4.35 7.00
C VAL A 83 5.01 -5.00 8.25
N THR A 84 5.04 -6.33 8.37
CA THR A 84 4.52 -7.01 9.56
C THR A 84 5.27 -6.60 10.83
N LEU A 85 6.59 -6.42 10.76
CA LEU A 85 7.40 -5.98 11.90
C LEU A 85 7.16 -4.50 12.20
N LEU A 86 7.08 -3.67 11.15
CA LEU A 86 6.76 -2.25 11.26
C LEU A 86 5.39 -2.05 11.92
N GLU A 87 4.36 -2.74 11.43
CA GLU A 87 3.00 -2.68 11.97
C GLU A 87 2.96 -3.13 13.43
N ARG A 88 3.62 -4.24 13.79
CA ARG A 88 3.72 -4.67 15.20
C ARG A 88 4.36 -3.61 16.09
N SER A 89 5.36 -2.88 15.58
CA SER A 89 5.97 -1.76 16.30
C SER A 89 5.03 -0.55 16.40
N LEU A 90 4.27 -0.27 15.34
CA LEU A 90 3.32 0.85 15.29
C LEU A 90 2.13 0.63 16.22
N VAL A 91 1.61 -0.60 16.31
CA VAL A 91 0.57 -0.96 17.30
C VAL A 91 1.03 -0.63 18.72
N LYS A 92 2.32 -0.84 19.05
CA LYS A 92 2.87 -0.52 20.37
C LYS A 92 3.14 0.97 20.58
N ARG A 93 3.52 1.70 19.53
CA ARG A 93 4.02 3.09 19.62
C ARG A 93 2.97 4.16 19.33
N ARG A 94 1.88 3.82 18.62
CA ARG A 94 0.86 4.79 18.20
C ARG A 94 -0.53 4.38 18.70
N PRO A 95 -1.07 5.11 19.70
CA PRO A 95 -2.45 4.94 20.13
C PRO A 95 -3.42 5.03 18.94
N GLY A 96 -4.38 4.11 18.85
CA GLY A 96 -5.36 4.04 17.75
C GLY A 96 -4.88 3.31 16.48
N TYR A 97 -3.62 2.86 16.41
CA TYR A 97 -3.16 2.08 15.26
C TYR A 97 -3.80 0.68 15.21
N ALA A 98 -4.07 0.06 16.36
CA ALA A 98 -4.79 -1.22 16.43
C ALA A 98 -6.19 -1.13 15.80
N ASP A 99 -6.96 -0.08 16.13
CA ASP A 99 -8.28 0.16 15.56
C ASP A 99 -8.20 0.42 14.05
N TYR A 100 -7.16 1.14 13.61
CA TYR A 100 -6.88 1.35 12.20
C TYR A 100 -6.58 0.04 11.44
N VAL A 101 -5.83 -0.89 12.06
CA VAL A 101 -5.57 -2.23 11.51
C VAL A 101 -6.86 -3.05 11.41
N ALA A 102 -7.72 -3.00 12.42
CA ALA A 102 -8.96 -3.75 12.45
C ALA A 102 -9.90 -3.33 11.30
N ARG A 103 -10.03 -2.02 11.06
CA ARG A 103 -10.96 -1.47 10.07
C ARG A 103 -10.43 -1.37 8.65
N THR A 104 -9.10 -1.39 8.43
CA THR A 104 -8.49 -1.07 7.13
C THR A 104 -7.74 -2.26 6.54
N ASN A 105 -7.99 -2.53 5.25
CA ASN A 105 -7.31 -3.60 4.53
C ASN A 105 -5.78 -3.40 4.52
N ALA A 106 -5.02 -4.50 4.57
CA ALA A 106 -3.56 -4.41 4.57
C ALA A 106 -3.03 -3.90 3.22
N PHE A 107 -3.52 -4.46 2.11
CA PHE A 107 -2.89 -4.29 0.81
C PHE A 107 -3.89 -3.89 -0.28
N LEU A 108 -4.91 -4.72 -0.53
CA LEU A 108 -5.92 -4.42 -1.54
C LEU A 108 -6.85 -3.30 -1.07
N PRO A 109 -6.99 -2.19 -1.83
CA PRO A 109 -7.93 -1.13 -1.52
C PRO A 109 -9.36 -1.66 -1.45
N GLY A 110 -10.06 -1.34 -0.36
CA GLY A 110 -11.48 -1.69 -0.20
C GLY A 110 -12.16 -0.80 0.84
N PRO A 111 -13.50 -0.89 0.96
CA PRO A 111 -14.23 -0.12 1.96
C PRO A 111 -13.76 -0.50 3.38
N PRO A 112 -13.65 0.46 4.30
CA PRO A 112 -13.29 0.18 5.67
C PRO A 112 -14.39 -0.67 6.34
N ARG A 113 -13.97 -1.65 7.15
CA ARG A 113 -14.87 -2.50 7.94
C ARG A 113 -15.48 -1.70 9.08
N SER A 114 -16.77 -1.87 9.34
CA SER A 114 -17.45 -1.22 10.46
C SER A 114 -17.23 -2.02 11.75
N ALA A 115 -17.34 -1.36 12.91
CA ALA A 115 -17.29 -2.03 14.21
C ALA A 115 -18.45 -3.03 14.41
N HIS A 116 -19.46 -3.01 13.54
CA HIS A 116 -20.59 -3.92 13.57
C HIS A 116 -20.30 -5.25 12.84
N ASP A 117 -19.16 -5.33 12.13
CA ASP A 117 -18.71 -6.48 11.33
C ASP A 117 -17.55 -7.27 11.99
N LEU A 118 -17.17 -6.92 13.23
CA LEU A 118 -16.06 -7.50 14.01
C LEU A 118 -16.59 -8.13 15.30
#